data_AF-A0A1V6AK23-F1
#
_entry.id   AF-A0A1V6AK23-F1
#
_cell.length_a   1.000
_cell.length_b   1.000
_cell.length_c   1.000
_cell.angle_alpha   90.00
_cell.angle_beta   90.00
_cell.angle_gamma   90.00
#
_symmetry.space_group_name_H-M   'P 1'
#
loop_
_entity.id
_entity.type
_entity.pdbx_description
1 polymer ?
#
loop_
_entity_poly.entity_id
_entity_poly.type
_entity_poly.pdbx_seq_one_letter_code
_entity_poly.pdbx_strand_id
1 'polypeptide(L)'
;MKKLLCILLVLTMMFTLCSCDIESYDICIGEYENENDMSRIRFYNDGTFTFFHLLSSRIITGTYTNVDNKLTLTEYDGIEYVFTVKNDKIIFLSTTAKHSYMEKGTVYLPKKIDYENMQAAIYYGFSSYALFTEDDVIVKELYDGYYNMKTELTDEELDFGSAFYVVVGDISFFMDKNGCIRVNDADYTVRDTANSISYGRLKEIYNDANLMMGND
;
A
#
# COMPACT_ATOMS: atom_id res chain seq x y z
N MET A 1 13.94 45.21 40.56
CA MET A 1 14.27 43.81 40.20
C MET A 1 13.06 42.87 40.23
N LYS A 2 12.19 42.89 41.25
CA LYS A 2 10.98 42.02 41.30
C LYS A 2 10.02 42.17 40.10
N LYS A 3 9.81 43.39 39.59
CA LYS A 3 8.94 43.65 38.42
C LYS A 3 9.48 43.10 37.09
N LEU A 4 10.81 43.06 36.91
CA LEU A 4 11.42 42.49 35.70
C LEU A 4 11.35 40.95 35.69
N LEU A 5 11.46 40.34 36.87
CA LEU A 5 11.36 38.89 37.02
C LEU A 5 9.96 38.36 36.68
N CYS A 6 8.90 39.09 37.06
CA CYS A 6 7.52 38.73 36.75
C CYS A 6 7.19 38.81 35.24
N ILE A 7 7.76 39.77 34.51
CA ILE A 7 7.53 39.90 33.07
C ILE A 7 8.21 38.77 32.29
N LEU A 8 9.42 38.36 32.72
CA LEU A 8 10.13 37.23 32.11
C LEU A 8 9.38 35.91 32.30
N LEU A 9 8.79 35.70 33.48
CA LEU A 9 8.01 34.51 33.83
C LEU A 9 6.71 34.39 33.04
N VAL A 10 6.02 35.52 32.80
CA VAL A 10 4.81 35.56 31.95
C VAL A 10 5.16 35.32 30.48
N LEU A 11 6.29 35.83 29.98
CA LEU A 11 6.75 35.54 28.62
C LEU A 11 7.07 34.04 28.43
N THR A 12 7.74 33.41 29.39
CA THR A 12 8.04 31.96 29.32
C THR A 12 6.79 31.08 29.44
N MET A 13 5.76 31.52 30.18
CA MET A 13 4.46 30.84 30.21
C MET A 13 3.67 31.02 28.91
N MET A 14 3.78 32.17 28.23
CA MET A 14 3.16 32.34 26.91
C MET A 14 3.84 31.53 25.81
N PHE A 15 5.16 31.31 25.89
CA PHE A 15 5.88 30.44 24.94
C PHE A 15 5.61 28.94 25.15
N THR A 16 5.22 28.51 26.36
CA THR A 16 4.87 27.11 26.66
C THR A 16 3.39 26.78 26.41
N LEU A 17 2.53 27.80 26.29
CA LEU A 17 1.10 27.63 25.97
C LEU A 17 0.78 27.80 24.47
N CYS A 18 1.79 28.12 23.66
CA CYS A 18 1.66 28.31 22.21
C CYS A 18 2.38 27.22 21.40
N SER A 19 2.74 26.10 22.04
CA SER A 19 2.86 24.82 21.33
C SER A 19 1.44 24.31 21.11
N CYS A 20 0.79 24.82 20.06
CA CYS A 20 -0.21 23.98 19.39
C CYS A 20 0.59 22.78 18.89
N ASP A 21 0.59 21.70 19.66
CA ASP A 21 1.03 20.41 19.16
C ASP A 21 0.17 20.14 17.93
N ILE A 22 0.77 20.35 16.75
CA ILE A 22 0.14 19.94 15.51
C ILE A 22 0.10 18.42 15.62
N GLU A 23 -1.09 17.87 15.88
CA GLU A 23 -1.28 16.42 15.85
C GLU A 23 -0.72 15.91 14.53
N SER A 24 0.37 15.14 14.58
CA SER A 24 0.98 14.56 13.40
C SER A 24 0.20 13.30 13.03
N TYR A 25 -0.36 13.28 11.83
CA TYR A 25 -1.04 12.14 11.26
C TYR A 25 -0.06 11.40 10.35
N ASP A 26 0.18 10.14 10.66
CA ASP A 26 0.87 9.23 9.76
C ASP A 26 -0.04 8.84 8.59
N ILE A 27 0.58 8.47 7.47
CA ILE A 27 -0.14 7.84 6.37
C ILE A 27 -0.13 6.33 6.59
N CYS A 28 -1.25 5.68 6.31
CA CYS A 28 -1.29 4.23 6.25
C CYS A 28 -0.67 3.76 4.94
N ILE A 29 0.07 2.65 5.00
CA ILE A 29 0.50 1.94 3.80
C ILE A 29 -0.72 1.26 3.18
N GLY A 30 -0.78 1.23 1.84
CA GLY A 30 -1.93 0.74 1.11
C GLY A 30 -2.52 1.76 0.14
N GLU A 31 -3.75 1.51 -0.29
CA GLU A 31 -4.44 2.27 -1.34
C GLU A 31 -5.37 3.33 -0.75
N TYR A 32 -5.40 4.48 -1.42
CA TYR A 32 -6.28 5.61 -1.17
C TYR A 32 -7.04 5.92 -2.45
N GLU A 33 -8.36 6.02 -2.38
CA GLU A 33 -9.24 6.27 -3.52
C GLU A 33 -10.03 7.57 -3.30
N ASN A 34 -10.28 8.31 -4.37
CA ASN A 34 -11.22 9.43 -4.31
C ASN A 34 -12.66 8.94 -4.44
N GLU A 35 -13.63 9.73 -3.96
CA GLU A 35 -15.06 9.32 -3.88
C GLU A 35 -15.72 8.89 -5.21
N ASN A 36 -15.07 9.15 -6.35
CA ASN A 36 -15.58 8.83 -7.68
C ASN A 36 -14.80 7.70 -8.39
N ASP A 37 -13.88 7.02 -7.69
CA ASP A 37 -12.99 5.97 -8.24
C ASP A 37 -12.17 6.41 -9.47
N MET A 38 -12.03 7.72 -9.68
CA MET A 38 -11.34 8.30 -10.82
C MET A 38 -9.84 8.41 -10.60
N SER A 39 -9.39 8.37 -9.35
CA SER A 39 -7.98 8.44 -9.01
C SER A 39 -7.66 7.66 -7.76
N ARG A 40 -6.50 7.02 -7.77
CA ARG A 40 -6.03 6.13 -6.71
C ARG A 40 -4.54 6.32 -6.46
N ILE A 41 -4.17 6.43 -5.19
CA ILE A 41 -2.78 6.57 -4.74
C ILE A 41 -2.46 5.39 -3.86
N ARG A 42 -1.32 4.76 -4.10
CA ARG A 42 -0.82 3.64 -3.31
C ARG A 42 0.51 3.99 -2.71
N PHE A 43 0.64 3.79 -1.39
CA PHE A 43 1.88 3.94 -0.65
C PHE A 43 2.47 2.58 -0.34
N TYR A 44 3.78 2.44 -0.52
CA TYR A 44 4.53 1.22 -0.24
C TYR A 44 5.43 1.42 0.99
N ASN A 45 5.73 0.33 1.70
CA ASN A 45 6.57 0.34 2.91
C ASN A 45 7.97 0.92 2.72
N ASP A 46 8.47 0.98 1.49
CA ASP A 46 9.82 1.45 1.18
C ASP A 46 9.89 2.95 0.82
N GLY A 47 8.82 3.70 1.09
CA GLY A 47 8.79 5.15 0.89
C GLY A 47 8.51 5.58 -0.56
N THR A 48 8.04 4.66 -1.40
CA THR A 48 7.60 4.97 -2.77
C THR A 48 6.09 4.99 -2.92
N PHE A 49 5.61 5.52 -4.03
CA PHE A 49 4.18 5.54 -4.36
C PHE A 49 3.90 5.22 -5.83
N THR A 50 2.67 4.79 -6.08
CA THR A 50 2.05 4.76 -7.40
C THR A 50 0.79 5.61 -7.37
N PHE A 51 0.61 6.51 -8.32
CA PHE A 51 -0.55 7.38 -8.43
C PHE A 51 -1.15 7.27 -9.82
N PHE A 52 -2.40 6.83 -9.90
CA PHE A 52 -3.17 6.73 -11.13
C PHE A 52 -4.31 7.73 -11.16
N HIS A 53 -4.51 8.36 -12.31
CA HIS A 53 -5.67 9.23 -12.57
C HIS A 53 -6.29 8.87 -13.92
N LEU A 54 -7.58 8.52 -13.92
CA LEU A 54 -8.27 7.97 -15.08
C LEU A 54 -8.26 8.93 -16.29
N LEU A 55 -8.49 10.22 -16.08
CA LEU A 55 -8.55 11.20 -17.19
C LEU A 55 -7.22 11.39 -17.92
N SER A 56 -6.08 11.16 -17.25
CA SER A 56 -4.76 11.24 -17.89
C SER A 56 -4.30 9.89 -18.44
N SER A 57 -4.94 8.79 -18.01
CA SER A 57 -4.47 7.41 -18.19
C SER A 57 -2.98 7.22 -17.85
N ARG A 58 -2.43 8.09 -16.99
CA ARG A 58 -1.02 8.09 -16.62
C ARG A 58 -0.86 7.45 -15.26
N ILE A 59 0.10 6.54 -15.16
CA ILE A 59 0.63 6.03 -13.89
C ILE A 59 1.85 6.89 -13.56
N ILE A 60 1.80 7.55 -12.41
CA ILE A 60 2.88 8.36 -11.85
C ILE A 60 3.52 7.55 -10.74
N THR A 61 4.84 7.52 -10.70
CA THR A 61 5.60 6.77 -9.68
C THR A 61 6.72 7.64 -9.12
N GLY A 62 7.07 7.45 -7.85
CA GLY A 62 8.16 8.18 -7.25
C GLY A 62 8.29 7.91 -5.75
N THR A 63 8.83 8.88 -5.02
CA THR A 63 8.99 8.82 -3.56
C THR A 63 8.02 9.76 -2.86
N TYR A 64 7.77 9.53 -1.57
CA TYR A 64 6.96 10.44 -0.78
C TYR A 64 7.61 10.81 0.55
N THR A 65 7.22 11.96 1.08
CA THR A 65 7.56 12.40 2.44
C THR A 65 6.30 12.92 3.13
N ASN A 66 6.18 12.69 4.44
CA ASN A 66 5.11 13.26 5.26
C ASN A 66 5.76 13.99 6.44
N VAL A 67 5.72 15.32 6.41
CA VAL A 67 6.29 16.18 7.45
C VAL A 67 5.25 17.23 7.83
N ASP A 68 4.96 17.38 9.11
CA ASP A 68 3.98 18.34 9.64
C ASP A 68 2.61 18.28 8.92
N ASN A 69 2.11 17.05 8.69
CA ASN A 69 0.87 16.76 7.94
C ASN A 69 0.87 17.24 6.49
N LYS A 70 2.03 17.56 5.93
CA LYS A 70 2.22 17.87 4.53
C LYS A 70 2.85 16.67 3.85
N LEU A 71 2.00 15.93 3.15
CA LEU A 71 2.40 14.83 2.30
C LEU A 71 2.84 15.40 0.94
N THR A 72 4.07 15.11 0.53
CA THR A 72 4.62 15.49 -0.79
C THR A 72 5.02 14.24 -1.54
N LEU A 73 4.40 14.03 -2.71
CA LEU A 73 4.76 12.98 -3.66
C LEU A 73 5.67 13.59 -4.72
N THR A 74 6.87 13.04 -4.88
CA THR A 74 7.88 13.52 -5.83
C THR A 74 8.08 12.45 -6.91
N GLU A 75 7.66 12.76 -8.14
CA GLU A 75 7.96 11.96 -9.32
C GLU A 75 9.47 12.00 -9.65
N TYR A 76 9.98 10.99 -10.35
CA TYR A 76 11.40 10.90 -10.73
C TYR A 76 11.93 12.09 -11.55
N ASP A 77 11.06 12.80 -12.27
CA ASP A 77 11.40 14.01 -13.02
C ASP A 77 11.34 15.30 -12.19
N GLY A 78 11.07 15.18 -10.89
CA GLY A 78 11.00 16.28 -9.93
C GLY A 78 9.64 16.98 -9.86
N ILE A 79 8.61 16.48 -10.55
CA ILE A 79 7.24 16.97 -10.37
C ILE A 79 6.75 16.61 -8.96
N GLU A 80 6.18 17.59 -8.28
CA GLU A 80 5.66 17.42 -6.92
C GLU A 80 4.13 17.51 -6.91
N TYR A 81 3.52 16.65 -6.10
CA TYR A 81 2.10 16.67 -5.76
C TYR A 81 1.97 16.80 -4.25
N VAL A 82 1.34 17.86 -3.79
CA VAL A 82 1.27 18.23 -2.38
C VAL A 82 -0.13 17.99 -1.85
N PHE A 83 -0.21 17.37 -0.68
CA PHE A 83 -1.42 17.02 0.04
C PHE A 83 -1.31 17.44 1.50
N THR A 84 -2.45 17.54 2.18
CA THR A 84 -2.51 17.58 3.64
C THR A 84 -3.12 16.29 4.18
N VAL A 85 -2.54 15.75 5.24
CA VAL A 85 -3.03 14.57 5.96
C VAL A 85 -3.89 15.03 7.15
N LYS A 86 -5.09 14.45 7.31
CA LYS A 86 -5.99 14.74 8.45
C LYS A 86 -6.83 13.52 8.77
N ASN A 87 -6.79 12.98 10.00
CA ASN A 87 -7.70 11.90 10.45
C ASN A 87 -7.93 10.83 9.36
N ASP A 88 -6.84 10.22 8.91
CA ASP A 88 -6.78 9.15 7.91
C ASP A 88 -7.09 9.52 6.46
N LYS A 89 -7.47 10.76 6.13
CA LYS A 89 -7.63 11.21 4.74
C LYS A 89 -6.47 12.07 4.27
N ILE A 90 -6.20 12.01 2.97
CA ILE A 90 -5.27 12.93 2.30
C ILE A 90 -6.05 13.85 1.36
N ILE A 91 -5.71 15.13 1.37
CA ILE A 91 -6.46 16.17 0.63
C ILE A 91 -5.49 16.91 -0.27
N PHE A 92 -5.76 16.91 -1.58
CA PHE A 92 -4.89 17.56 -2.55
C PHE A 92 -4.85 19.08 -2.38
N LEU A 93 -3.65 19.65 -2.41
CA LEU A 93 -3.42 21.09 -2.25
C LEU A 93 -2.91 21.75 -3.53
N SER A 94 -1.90 21.16 -4.18
CA SER A 94 -1.23 21.77 -5.34
C SER A 94 -0.29 20.77 -6.04
N THR A 95 0.12 21.11 -7.26
CA THR A 95 1.19 20.41 -7.98
C THR A 95 2.09 21.41 -8.71
N THR A 96 3.35 21.03 -8.95
CA THR A 96 4.26 21.76 -9.85
C THR A 96 4.09 21.35 -11.32
N ALA A 97 3.29 20.32 -11.61
CA ALA A 97 3.00 19.90 -12.98
C ALA A 97 2.36 21.04 -13.78
N LYS A 98 2.82 21.23 -15.03
CA LYS A 98 2.28 22.25 -15.94
C LYS A 98 0.77 22.09 -16.18
N HIS A 99 0.30 20.85 -16.19
CA HIS A 99 -1.11 20.51 -16.33
C HIS A 99 -1.50 19.52 -15.22
N SER A 100 -2.61 19.80 -14.55
CA SER A 100 -3.17 18.96 -13.48
C SER A 100 -4.60 18.61 -13.82
N TYR A 101 -4.96 17.33 -13.66
CA TYR A 101 -6.34 16.86 -13.69
C TYR A 101 -6.98 16.79 -12.30
N MET A 102 -6.22 17.18 -11.27
CA MET A 102 -6.68 17.19 -9.88
C MET A 102 -7.15 18.59 -9.49
N GLU A 103 -8.27 18.62 -8.80
CA GLU A 103 -8.83 19.85 -8.23
C GLU A 103 -8.37 20.04 -6.79
N LYS A 104 -7.96 21.25 -6.43
CA LYS A 104 -7.59 21.55 -5.04
C LYS A 104 -8.76 21.23 -4.11
N GLY A 105 -8.48 20.47 -3.06
CA GLY A 105 -9.50 19.99 -2.12
C GLY A 105 -10.02 18.59 -2.43
N THR A 106 -9.62 17.94 -3.53
CA THR A 106 -9.94 16.52 -3.75
C THR A 106 -9.48 15.69 -2.56
N VAL A 107 -10.41 14.94 -1.97
CA VAL A 107 -10.18 14.07 -0.83
C VAL A 107 -9.95 12.65 -1.32
N TYR A 108 -8.96 11.99 -0.74
CA TYR A 108 -8.75 10.55 -0.87
C TYR A 108 -8.90 9.90 0.49
N LEU A 109 -9.65 8.81 0.51
CA LEU A 109 -9.91 8.00 1.69
C LEU A 109 -9.13 6.68 1.55
N PRO A 110 -8.64 6.11 2.66
CA PRO A 110 -8.02 4.82 2.63
C PRO A 110 -9.06 3.80 2.17
N LYS A 111 -8.68 2.98 1.19
CA LYS A 111 -9.54 1.93 0.68
C LYS A 111 -9.86 0.98 1.82
N LYS A 112 -11.14 0.85 2.14
CA LYS A 112 -11.60 -0.12 3.12
C LYS A 112 -11.70 -1.47 2.44
N ILE A 113 -10.80 -2.37 2.83
CA ILE A 113 -10.83 -3.75 2.38
C ILE A 113 -11.54 -4.56 3.46
N ASP A 114 -12.59 -5.26 3.07
CA ASP A 114 -13.39 -6.11 3.94
C ASP A 114 -12.77 -7.51 4.00
N TYR A 115 -11.67 -7.64 4.73
CA TYR A 115 -10.95 -8.92 4.85
C TYR A 115 -11.80 -10.00 5.54
N GLU A 116 -12.70 -9.61 6.45
CA GLU A 116 -13.58 -10.54 7.19
C GLU A 116 -14.52 -11.32 6.27
N ASN A 117 -14.94 -10.71 5.15
CA ASN A 117 -15.82 -11.34 4.16
C ASN A 117 -15.07 -11.81 2.90
N MET A 118 -13.73 -11.76 2.91
CA MET A 118 -12.89 -12.16 1.81
C MET A 118 -12.33 -13.58 2.03
N GLN A 119 -12.26 -14.35 0.95
CA GLN A 119 -11.69 -15.71 0.98
C GLN A 119 -10.37 -15.74 0.22
N ALA A 120 -9.46 -16.58 0.70
CA ALA A 120 -8.21 -16.89 0.02
C ALA A 120 -8.07 -18.39 -0.22
N ALA A 121 -7.44 -18.78 -1.32
CA ALA A 121 -7.04 -20.15 -1.60
C ALA A 121 -5.62 -20.20 -2.15
N ILE A 122 -4.81 -21.12 -1.63
CA ILE A 122 -3.48 -21.44 -2.15
C ILE A 122 -3.51 -22.86 -2.70
N TYR A 123 -3.32 -22.98 -4.01
CA TYR A 123 -3.24 -24.25 -4.72
C TYR A 123 -1.79 -24.63 -4.93
N TYR A 124 -1.49 -25.93 -4.78
CA TYR A 124 -0.20 -26.50 -5.13
C TYR A 124 -0.41 -27.80 -5.88
N GLY A 125 0.11 -27.88 -7.11
CA GLY A 125 -0.20 -28.97 -8.02
C GLY A 125 -1.66 -28.99 -8.52
N PHE A 126 -1.99 -29.97 -9.36
CA PHE A 126 -3.29 -30.06 -10.05
C PHE A 126 -4.49 -30.47 -9.17
N SER A 127 -4.30 -30.77 -7.87
CA SER A 127 -5.34 -31.46 -7.09
C SER A 127 -5.42 -31.13 -5.60
N SER A 128 -4.68 -30.13 -5.10
CA SER A 128 -4.71 -29.79 -3.67
C SER A 128 -4.70 -28.29 -3.45
N TYR A 129 -5.50 -27.85 -2.46
CA TYR A 129 -5.61 -26.45 -2.06
C TYR A 129 -5.76 -26.32 -0.55
N ALA A 130 -5.24 -25.22 -0.02
CA ALA A 130 -5.56 -24.69 1.30
C ALA A 130 -6.57 -23.56 1.13
N LEU A 131 -7.70 -23.61 1.84
CA LEU A 131 -8.75 -22.61 1.79
C LEU A 131 -8.84 -21.87 3.13
N PHE A 132 -8.92 -20.55 3.06
CA PHE A 132 -8.98 -19.63 4.19
C PHE A 132 -10.26 -18.81 4.08
N THR A 133 -11.27 -19.17 4.87
CA THR A 133 -12.57 -18.48 4.92
C THR A 133 -12.80 -17.67 6.19
N GLU A 134 -12.06 -17.98 7.27
CA GLU A 134 -12.22 -17.35 8.59
C GLU A 134 -10.88 -16.84 9.16
N ASP A 135 -9.80 -16.90 8.37
CA ASP A 135 -8.47 -16.42 8.76
C ASP A 135 -8.17 -15.09 8.06
N ASP A 136 -8.73 -14.02 8.61
CA ASP A 136 -8.59 -12.64 8.11
C ASP A 136 -7.12 -12.19 8.10
N VAL A 137 -6.28 -12.71 9.00
CA VAL A 137 -4.84 -12.44 9.05
C VAL A 137 -4.14 -12.98 7.81
N ILE A 138 -4.35 -14.25 7.45
CA ILE A 138 -3.76 -14.83 6.23
C ILE A 138 -4.35 -14.21 4.97
N VAL A 139 -5.68 -13.99 4.94
CA VAL A 139 -6.34 -13.33 3.81
C VAL A 139 -5.74 -11.94 3.58
N LYS A 140 -5.56 -11.15 4.65
CA LYS A 140 -4.91 -9.84 4.60
C LYS A 140 -3.46 -9.93 4.15
N GLU A 141 -2.67 -10.88 4.69
CA GLU A 141 -1.26 -11.05 4.31
C GLU A 141 -1.11 -11.34 2.81
N LEU A 142 -1.93 -12.24 2.26
CA LEU A 142 -1.89 -12.59 0.84
C LEU A 142 -2.38 -11.44 -0.05
N TYR A 143 -3.48 -10.80 0.32
CA TYR A 143 -4.04 -9.67 -0.43
C TYR A 143 -3.06 -8.50 -0.47
N ASP A 144 -2.57 -8.07 0.70
CA ASP A 144 -1.59 -6.98 0.78
C ASP A 144 -0.27 -7.35 0.12
N GLY A 145 0.15 -8.62 0.23
CA GLY A 145 1.35 -9.14 -0.42
C GLY A 145 1.34 -8.93 -1.93
N TYR A 146 0.27 -9.35 -2.62
CA TYR A 146 0.09 -9.11 -4.05
C TYR A 146 0.15 -7.62 -4.41
N TYR A 147 -0.52 -6.83 -3.60
CA TYR A 147 -0.77 -5.43 -3.87
C TYR A 147 0.43 -4.54 -3.53
N ASN A 148 1.33 -5.01 -2.67
CA ASN A 148 2.59 -4.37 -2.37
C ASN A 148 3.71 -4.76 -3.35
N MET A 149 3.48 -5.72 -4.25
CA MET A 149 4.47 -6.14 -5.23
C MET A 149 4.97 -4.98 -6.07
N LYS A 150 6.28 -4.94 -6.25
CA LYS A 150 6.95 -4.07 -7.22
C LYS A 150 7.51 -4.90 -8.34
N THR A 151 6.73 -4.99 -9.40
CA THR A 151 6.99 -5.91 -10.49
C THR A 151 7.99 -5.35 -11.49
N GLU A 152 9.03 -6.10 -11.78
CA GLU A 152 9.89 -5.90 -12.96
C GLU A 152 9.69 -7.06 -13.96
N LEU A 153 9.70 -6.76 -15.26
CA LEU A 153 9.63 -7.80 -16.28
C LEU A 153 10.88 -8.68 -16.23
N THR A 154 10.69 -9.99 -16.44
CA THR A 154 11.78 -10.95 -16.58
C THR A 154 11.57 -11.83 -17.80
N ASP A 155 12.67 -12.23 -18.43
CA ASP A 155 12.69 -13.23 -19.52
C ASP A 155 12.66 -14.67 -18.97
N GLU A 156 12.74 -14.85 -17.64
CA GLU A 156 12.65 -16.17 -17.02
C GLU A 156 11.23 -16.73 -17.14
N GLU A 157 11.14 -18.00 -17.56
CA GLU A 157 9.87 -18.71 -17.63
C GLU A 157 9.39 -19.14 -16.24
N LEU A 158 8.08 -19.13 -16.05
CA LEU A 158 7.44 -19.64 -14.84
C LEU A 158 7.49 -21.17 -14.82
N ASP A 159 8.11 -21.76 -13.79
CA ASP A 159 8.08 -23.20 -13.52
C ASP A 159 6.75 -23.61 -12.87
N PHE A 160 5.74 -23.84 -13.71
CA PHE A 160 4.42 -24.31 -13.27
C PHE A 160 4.46 -25.60 -12.43
N GLY A 161 5.48 -26.44 -12.59
CA GLY A 161 5.63 -27.69 -11.82
C GLY A 161 5.92 -27.45 -10.35
N SER A 162 6.45 -26.28 -10.00
CA SER A 162 6.68 -25.86 -8.60
C SER A 162 5.85 -24.67 -8.18
N ALA A 163 4.99 -24.13 -9.03
CA ALA A 163 4.24 -22.92 -8.73
C ALA A 163 3.13 -23.14 -7.70
N PHE A 164 3.02 -22.22 -6.75
CA PHE A 164 1.77 -21.97 -6.06
C PHE A 164 0.88 -21.11 -6.93
N TYR A 165 -0.41 -21.43 -6.99
CA TYR A 165 -1.43 -20.53 -7.51
C TYR A 165 -2.22 -19.98 -6.33
N VAL A 166 -2.28 -18.66 -6.21
CA VAL A 166 -2.92 -17.95 -5.11
C VAL A 166 -4.11 -17.19 -5.67
N VAL A 167 -5.25 -17.30 -5.01
CA VAL A 167 -6.48 -16.54 -5.32
C VAL A 167 -6.95 -15.88 -4.03
N VAL A 168 -7.20 -14.58 -4.05
CA VAL A 168 -7.69 -13.83 -2.89
C VAL A 168 -8.67 -12.77 -3.36
N GLY A 169 -9.94 -12.87 -3.00
CA GLY A 169 -10.94 -11.91 -3.50
C GLY A 169 -10.95 -11.80 -5.03
N ASP A 170 -10.57 -10.63 -5.55
CA ASP A 170 -10.53 -10.30 -6.98
C ASP A 170 -9.14 -10.48 -7.64
N ILE A 171 -8.12 -10.88 -6.88
CA ILE A 171 -6.76 -11.05 -7.39
C ILE A 171 -6.36 -12.52 -7.49
N SER A 172 -5.45 -12.80 -8.41
CA SER A 172 -4.76 -14.07 -8.47
C SER A 172 -3.34 -13.94 -8.99
N PHE A 173 -2.47 -14.85 -8.58
CA PHE A 173 -1.11 -14.92 -9.13
C PHE A 173 -0.51 -16.31 -8.99
N PHE A 174 0.40 -16.64 -9.91
CA PHE A 174 1.32 -17.76 -9.75
C PHE A 174 2.64 -17.27 -9.18
N MET A 175 3.28 -18.07 -8.32
CA MET A 175 4.66 -17.86 -7.90
C MET A 175 5.41 -19.20 -7.86
N ASP A 176 6.50 -19.32 -8.61
CA ASP A 176 7.36 -20.50 -8.56
C ASP A 176 8.48 -20.39 -7.52
N LYS A 177 9.20 -21.51 -7.33
CA LYS A 177 10.30 -21.59 -6.37
C LYS A 177 11.47 -20.63 -6.66
N ASN A 178 11.56 -20.11 -7.88
CA ASN A 178 12.60 -19.17 -8.31
C ASN A 178 12.14 -17.70 -8.14
N GLY A 179 10.91 -17.48 -7.68
CA GLY A 179 10.33 -16.14 -7.52
C GLY A 179 9.84 -15.53 -8.83
N CYS A 180 9.64 -16.34 -9.88
CA CYS A 180 8.94 -15.89 -11.09
C CYS A 180 7.44 -15.84 -10.81
N ILE A 181 6.80 -14.75 -11.25
CA ILE A 181 5.40 -14.44 -10.93
C ILE A 181 4.61 -14.18 -12.21
N ARG A 182 3.38 -14.68 -12.27
CA ARG A 182 2.38 -14.29 -13.28
C ARG A 182 1.13 -13.79 -12.58
N VAL A 183 0.77 -12.53 -12.79
CA VAL A 183 -0.35 -11.84 -12.11
C VAL A 183 -1.61 -11.87 -12.98
N ASN A 184 -2.80 -12.07 -12.39
CA ASN A 184 -4.12 -11.92 -13.02
C ASN A 184 -4.21 -12.39 -14.50
N ASP A 185 -3.80 -13.63 -14.77
CA ASP A 185 -3.78 -14.24 -16.11
C ASP A 185 -2.92 -13.52 -17.17
N ALA A 186 -1.97 -12.69 -16.76
CA ALA A 186 -1.03 -12.01 -17.65
C ALA A 186 -0.25 -13.01 -18.53
N ASP A 187 0.10 -12.58 -19.74
CA ASP A 187 0.92 -13.35 -20.68
C ASP A 187 2.44 -13.16 -20.49
N TYR A 188 2.83 -12.32 -19.52
CA TYR A 188 4.22 -12.03 -19.17
C TYR A 188 4.57 -12.53 -17.75
N THR A 189 5.88 -12.63 -17.49
CA THR A 189 6.43 -13.00 -16.18
C THR A 189 7.10 -11.79 -15.55
N VAL A 190 6.96 -11.66 -14.23
CA VAL A 190 7.59 -10.61 -13.43
C VAL A 190 8.34 -11.16 -12.24
N ARG A 191 9.20 -10.34 -11.63
CA ARG A 191 9.75 -10.54 -10.30
C ARG A 191 9.25 -9.46 -9.37
N ASP A 192 8.98 -9.81 -8.12
CA ASP A 192 8.70 -8.82 -7.08
C ASP A 192 10.00 -8.33 -6.44
N THR A 193 10.37 -7.11 -6.75
CA THR A 193 11.58 -6.45 -6.23
C THR A 193 11.43 -5.95 -4.79
N ALA A 194 10.19 -5.87 -4.27
CA ALA A 194 9.91 -5.47 -2.90
C ALA A 194 9.90 -6.64 -1.90
N ASN A 195 9.99 -7.90 -2.37
CA ASN A 195 9.85 -9.10 -1.55
C ASN A 195 8.58 -9.07 -0.65
N SER A 196 7.47 -8.65 -1.24
CA SER A 196 6.18 -8.41 -0.59
C SER A 196 5.52 -9.70 -0.11
N ILE A 197 5.77 -10.80 -0.82
CA ILE A 197 5.48 -12.16 -0.36
C ILE A 197 6.49 -13.12 -0.99
N SER A 198 6.98 -14.10 -0.22
CA SER A 198 7.99 -15.04 -0.70
C SER A 198 7.40 -16.43 -0.93
N TYR A 199 8.01 -17.19 -1.85
CA TYR A 199 7.66 -18.59 -2.08
C TYR A 199 7.76 -19.44 -0.81
N GLY A 200 8.78 -19.18 0.02
CA GLY A 200 8.95 -19.84 1.32
C GLY A 200 7.76 -19.59 2.24
N ARG A 201 7.30 -18.34 2.32
CA ARG A 201 6.13 -17.98 3.12
C ARG A 201 4.84 -18.61 2.60
N LEU A 202 4.62 -18.61 1.28
CA LEU A 202 3.48 -19.31 0.68
C LEU A 202 3.47 -20.80 1.04
N LYS A 203 4.65 -21.44 1.03
CA LYS A 203 4.80 -22.85 1.43
C LYS A 203 4.48 -23.08 2.90
N GLU A 204 4.87 -22.18 3.80
CA GLU A 204 4.52 -22.26 5.23
C GLU A 204 3.00 -22.20 5.41
N ILE A 205 2.36 -21.15 4.87
CA ILE A 205 0.90 -20.94 4.95
C ILE A 205 0.14 -22.16 4.42
N TYR A 206 0.54 -22.68 3.26
CA TYR A 206 -0.07 -23.86 2.65
C TYR A 206 0.06 -25.13 3.51
N ASN A 207 1.22 -25.35 4.14
CA ASN A 207 1.43 -26.55 4.97
C ASN A 207 0.72 -26.45 6.32
N ASP A 208 0.68 -25.28 6.93
CA ASP A 208 -0.01 -25.05 8.20
C ASP A 208 -1.51 -25.32 8.07
N ALA A 209 -2.13 -24.87 6.97
CA ALA A 209 -3.52 -25.17 6.66
C ALA A 209 -3.79 -26.68 6.44
N ASN A 210 -2.89 -27.38 5.75
CA ASN A 210 -3.02 -28.83 5.55
C ASN A 210 -2.87 -29.62 6.86
N LEU A 211 -2.08 -29.13 7.81
CA LEU A 211 -2.00 -29.73 9.14
C LEU A 211 -3.33 -29.57 9.92
N MET A 212 -4.08 -28.51 9.66
CA MET A 212 -5.41 -28.31 10.25
C MET A 212 -6.50 -29.20 9.63
N MET A 213 -6.33 -29.63 8.38
CA MET A 213 -7.25 -30.56 7.70
C MET A 213 -6.96 -32.05 8.00
N GLY A 214 -6.01 -32.36 8.89
CA GLY A 214 -5.58 -33.73 9.21
C GLY A 214 -6.43 -34.50 10.23
N ASN A 215 -7.69 -34.12 10.49
CA ASN A 215 -8.57 -34.79 11.46
C ASN A 215 -10.01 -34.98 10.94
N ASP A 216 -10.16 -35.63 9.79
CA ASP A 216 -11.43 -36.24 9.38
C ASP A 216 -11.39 -37.77 9.54
#